data_AF-G4Q3Z8-F1
#
_entry.id   AF-G4Q3Z8-F1
#
_cell.length_a   1.000
_cell.length_b   1.000
_cell.length_c   1.000
_cell.angle_alpha   90.00
_cell.angle_beta   90.00
_cell.angle_gamma   90.00
#
_symmetry.space_group_name_H-M   'P 1'
#
loop_
_entity.id
_entity.type
_entity.pdbx_description
1 polymer ?
#
loop_
_entity_poly.entity_id
_entity_poly.type
_entity_poly.pdbx_seq_one_letter_code
_entity_poly.pdbx_strand_id
1 'polypeptide(L)'
;MNDILAAEMEEALYGMDSNEHQKEGFAVNDDNKADWALKRIKENQAKIDEISELYEQQTLRLVHWRNEEMDKLIKNNEALESMIMPYAAAKLEKSRHKSFKLPNGKCGFRSVPPKFIRDEEKLLKFAESSVPNVVKVKKSVDWAALKKLVENNNGKAVMIETGEIVDGVKVEVQPPKFYVEVNK
;
A
#
# COMPACT_ATOMS: atom_id res chain seq x y z
N MET A 1 -17.75 22.66 -14.19
CA MET A 1 -17.17 22.38 -12.86
C MET A 1 -15.77 21.78 -12.95
N ASN A 2 -15.42 21.01 -14.00
CA ASN A 2 -14.05 20.51 -14.21
C ASN A 2 -13.06 21.57 -14.72
N ASP A 3 -13.49 22.58 -15.48
CA ASP A 3 -12.57 23.63 -15.98
C ASP A 3 -12.14 24.62 -14.90
N ILE A 4 -12.98 24.90 -13.90
CA ILE A 4 -12.65 25.86 -12.85
C ILE A 4 -11.61 25.25 -11.91
N LEU A 5 -11.78 23.97 -11.53
CA LEU A 5 -10.82 23.28 -10.65
C LEU A 5 -9.49 23.02 -11.36
N ALA A 6 -9.52 22.74 -12.67
CA ALA A 6 -8.32 22.60 -13.49
C ALA A 6 -7.58 23.94 -13.62
N ALA A 7 -8.31 25.03 -13.87
CA ALA A 7 -7.75 26.38 -13.91
C ALA A 7 -7.21 26.84 -12.55
N GLU A 8 -7.88 26.53 -11.44
CA GLU A 8 -7.41 26.83 -10.08
C GLU A 8 -6.17 26.00 -9.70
N MET A 9 -6.13 24.72 -10.08
CA MET A 9 -4.93 23.89 -9.92
C MET A 9 -3.79 24.35 -10.83
N GLU A 10 -4.08 24.75 -12.06
CA GLU A 10 -3.10 25.25 -13.03
C GLU A 10 -2.56 26.62 -12.59
N GLU A 11 -3.41 27.51 -12.08
CA GLU A 11 -3.03 28.81 -11.50
C GLU A 11 -2.22 28.64 -10.20
N ALA A 12 -2.57 27.67 -9.35
CA ALA A 12 -1.77 27.30 -8.18
C ALA A 12 -0.41 26.66 -8.57
N LEU A 13 -0.36 25.92 -9.68
CA LEU A 13 0.85 25.27 -10.20
C LEU A 13 1.76 26.26 -10.94
N TYR A 14 1.20 27.28 -11.60
CA TYR A 14 1.93 28.30 -12.34
C TYR A 14 2.30 29.55 -11.50
N GLY A 15 1.63 29.77 -10.36
CA GLY A 15 1.92 30.88 -9.44
C GLY A 15 3.20 30.73 -8.61
N MET A 16 3.95 29.65 -8.79
CA MET A 16 5.13 29.30 -7.99
C MET A 16 6.46 29.27 -8.75
N ASP A 17 6.51 29.75 -10.00
CA ASP A 17 7.77 29.82 -10.76
C ASP A 17 8.20 31.26 -11.05
N SER A 18 8.52 31.98 -9.97
CA SER A 18 9.25 33.25 -10.02
C SER A 18 10.49 33.18 -9.16
N ASN A 19 11.31 32.14 -9.37
CA ASN A 19 12.72 32.19 -9.01
C ASN A 19 13.59 31.87 -10.23
N GLU A 20 13.48 32.73 -11.25
CA GLU A 20 14.56 33.01 -12.21
C GLU A 20 15.75 33.69 -11.51
N HIS A 21 16.31 33.01 -10.52
CA HIS A 21 17.63 33.28 -10.00
C HIS A 21 18.41 31.99 -10.02
N GLN A 22 18.79 31.57 -11.23
CA GLN A 22 20.12 31.00 -11.44
C GLN A 22 21.14 32.08 -11.07
N LYS A 23 21.33 32.32 -9.76
CA LYS A 23 22.40 33.15 -9.21
C LYS A 23 23.50 32.19 -8.74
N GLU A 24 24.74 32.57 -9.00
CA GLU A 24 25.97 31.97 -8.48
C GLU A 24 25.75 31.34 -7.09
N GLY A 25 26.15 30.08 -6.94
CA GLY A 25 25.68 29.17 -5.90
C GLY A 25 25.60 29.78 -4.50
N PHE A 26 24.39 29.83 -3.95
CA PHE A 26 24.18 30.15 -2.54
C PHE A 26 24.86 29.07 -1.68
N ALA A 27 25.99 29.42 -1.07
CA ALA A 27 26.72 28.55 -0.15
C ALA A 27 26.42 28.93 1.31
N VAL A 28 26.02 27.94 2.11
CA VAL A 28 25.79 28.07 3.54
C VAL A 28 27.13 27.94 4.27
N ASN A 29 27.75 29.10 4.57
CA ASN A 29 29.09 29.17 5.16
C ASN A 29 29.12 29.83 6.54
N ASP A 30 27.95 30.21 7.08
CA ASP A 30 27.80 30.82 8.41
C ASP A 30 26.47 30.40 9.05
N ASP A 31 26.39 30.54 10.37
CA ASP A 31 25.23 30.10 11.17
C ASP A 31 23.94 30.83 10.78
N ASN A 32 24.01 32.11 10.37
CA ASN A 32 22.83 32.87 9.96
C ASN A 32 22.25 32.36 8.63
N LYS A 33 23.12 31.97 7.69
CA LYS A 33 22.70 31.33 6.43
C LYS A 33 22.16 29.92 6.66
N ALA A 34 22.71 29.20 7.65
CA ALA A 34 22.20 27.88 8.03
C ALA A 34 20.80 28.01 8.65
N ASP A 35 20.58 28.96 9.55
CA ASP A 35 19.26 29.26 10.12
C ASP A 35 18.25 29.69 9.04
N TRP A 36 18.66 30.53 8.09
CA TRP A 36 17.84 30.88 6.93
C TRP A 36 17.46 29.65 6.10
N ALA A 37 18.41 28.74 5.86
CA ALA A 37 18.15 27.51 5.12
C ALA A 37 17.17 26.59 5.89
N LEU A 38 17.32 26.45 7.21
CA LEU A 38 16.38 25.72 8.07
C LEU A 38 14.98 26.34 8.04
N LYS A 39 14.87 27.67 8.08
CA LYS A 39 13.59 28.38 7.93
C LYS A 39 12.94 28.08 6.58
N ARG A 40 13.70 28.09 5.49
CA ARG A 40 13.19 27.75 4.15
C ARG A 40 12.77 26.29 4.04
N ILE A 41 13.51 25.36 4.64
CA ILE A 41 13.11 23.96 4.73
C ILE A 41 11.79 23.84 5.50
N LYS A 42 11.62 24.54 6.62
CA LYS A 42 10.37 24.56 7.38
C LYS A 42 9.18 25.08 6.56
N GLU A 43 9.35 26.22 5.88
CA GLU A 43 8.31 26.79 5.02
C GLU A 43 7.92 25.85 3.87
N ASN A 44 8.91 25.19 3.25
CA ASN A 44 8.67 24.21 2.20
C ASN A 44 7.96 22.95 2.73
N GLN A 45 8.33 22.46 3.92
CA GLN A 45 7.65 21.31 4.52
C GLN A 45 6.18 21.62 4.81
N ALA A 46 5.86 22.80 5.34
CA ALA A 46 4.47 23.22 5.55
C ALA A 46 3.66 23.27 4.24
N LYS A 47 4.25 23.77 3.15
CA LYS A 47 3.63 23.77 1.82
C LYS A 47 3.44 22.36 1.26
N ILE A 48 4.43 21.48 1.45
CA ILE A 48 4.32 20.07 1.04
C ILE A 48 3.16 19.41 1.77
N ASP A 49 3.04 19.64 3.08
CA ASP A 49 1.96 19.08 3.90
C ASP A 49 0.59 19.62 3.44
N GLU A 50 0.47 20.92 3.17
CA GLU A 50 -0.75 21.55 2.64
C GLU A 50 -1.16 20.99 1.26
N ILE A 51 -0.20 20.88 0.33
CA ILE A 51 -0.44 20.28 -1.00
C ILE A 51 -0.87 18.82 -0.86
N SER A 52 -0.24 18.07 0.04
CA SER A 52 -0.56 16.66 0.29
C SER A 52 -1.97 16.51 0.85
N GLU A 53 -2.36 17.33 1.82
CA GLU A 53 -3.70 17.32 2.39
C GLU A 53 -4.77 17.66 1.34
N LEU A 54 -4.53 18.69 0.52
CA LEU A 54 -5.43 19.06 -0.58
C LEU A 54 -5.57 17.89 -1.57
N TYR A 55 -4.46 17.27 -1.96
CA TYR A 55 -4.46 16.12 -2.87
C TYR A 55 -5.24 14.94 -2.29
N GLU A 56 -5.05 14.62 -1.01
CA GLU A 56 -5.78 13.55 -0.33
C GLU A 56 -7.28 13.82 -0.30
N GLN A 57 -7.70 15.04 0.05
CA GLN A 57 -9.10 15.44 0.07
C GLN A 57 -9.75 15.33 -1.31
N GLN A 58 -9.08 15.80 -2.37
CA GLN A 58 -9.60 15.68 -3.74
C GLN A 58 -9.66 14.22 -4.21
N THR A 59 -8.64 13.43 -3.89
CA THR A 59 -8.61 12.00 -4.22
C THR A 59 -9.76 11.27 -3.53
N LEU A 60 -10.00 11.53 -2.25
CA LEU A 60 -11.13 10.94 -1.50
C LEU A 60 -12.47 11.29 -2.16
N ARG A 61 -12.66 12.57 -2.54
CA ARG A 61 -13.87 13.01 -3.24
C ARG A 61 -14.05 12.29 -4.59
N LEU A 62 -12.99 12.18 -5.38
CA LEU A 62 -13.03 11.55 -6.69
C LEU A 62 -13.32 10.04 -6.58
N VAL A 63 -12.68 9.37 -5.62
CA VAL A 63 -12.93 7.95 -5.33
C VAL A 63 -14.37 7.73 -4.89
N HIS A 64 -14.89 8.60 -4.02
CA HIS A 64 -16.27 8.51 -3.58
C HIS A 64 -17.26 8.64 -4.74
N TRP A 65 -17.14 9.70 -5.54
CA TRP A 65 -17.99 9.91 -6.72
C TRP A 65 -17.89 8.73 -7.71
N ARG A 66 -16.67 8.25 -7.99
CA ARG A 66 -16.46 7.09 -8.87
C ARG A 66 -17.18 5.85 -8.35
N ASN A 67 -17.08 5.58 -7.06
CA ASN A 67 -17.72 4.42 -6.45
C ASN A 67 -19.25 4.55 -6.48
N GLU A 68 -19.80 5.74 -6.25
CA GLU A 68 -21.25 5.96 -6.34
C GLU A 68 -21.79 5.72 -7.76
N GLU A 69 -21.12 6.25 -8.79
CA GLU A 69 -21.52 6.02 -10.19
C GLU A 69 -21.37 4.55 -10.59
N MET A 70 -20.28 3.91 -10.16
CA MET A 70 -20.05 2.49 -10.39
C MET A 70 -21.12 1.63 -9.71
N ASP A 71 -21.48 1.94 -8.47
CA ASP A 71 -22.49 1.22 -7.68
C ASP A 71 -23.87 1.29 -8.34
N LYS A 72 -24.24 2.42 -8.95
CA LYS A 72 -25.48 2.53 -9.73
C LYS A 72 -25.50 1.54 -10.89
N LEU A 73 -24.40 1.44 -11.64
CA LEU A 73 -24.27 0.50 -12.76
C LEU A 73 -24.24 -0.96 -12.29
N ILE A 74 -23.53 -1.25 -11.20
CA ILE A 74 -23.48 -2.59 -10.60
C ILE A 74 -24.88 -3.03 -10.18
N LYS A 75 -25.61 -2.20 -9.42
CA LYS A 75 -26.98 -2.50 -8.99
C LYS A 75 -27.93 -2.70 -10.17
N ASN A 76 -27.79 -1.91 -11.23
CA ASN A 76 -28.58 -2.09 -12.45
C ASN A 76 -28.27 -3.44 -13.13
N ASN A 77 -26.98 -3.82 -13.22
CA ASN A 77 -26.58 -5.12 -13.74
C ASN A 77 -27.14 -6.26 -12.89
N GLU A 78 -27.03 -6.18 -11.55
CA GLU A 78 -27.60 -7.18 -10.63
C GLU A 78 -29.12 -7.32 -10.79
N ALA A 79 -29.83 -6.20 -10.96
CA ALA A 79 -31.26 -6.22 -11.22
C ALA A 79 -31.59 -6.94 -12.55
N LEU A 80 -30.86 -6.65 -13.63
CA LEU A 80 -31.01 -7.33 -14.92
C LEU A 80 -30.65 -8.82 -14.83
N GLU A 81 -29.59 -9.18 -14.12
CA GLU A 81 -29.22 -10.58 -13.87
C GLU A 81 -30.31 -11.32 -13.09
N SER A 82 -30.90 -10.69 -12.07
CA SER A 82 -32.04 -11.23 -11.33
C SER A 82 -33.27 -11.45 -12.21
N MET A 83 -33.50 -10.62 -13.23
CA MET A 83 -34.59 -10.81 -14.20
C MET A 83 -34.31 -11.96 -15.16
N ILE A 84 -33.05 -12.13 -15.59
CA ILE A 84 -32.65 -13.18 -16.54
C ILE A 84 -32.57 -14.55 -15.86
N MET A 85 -32.22 -14.61 -14.58
CA MET A 85 -32.04 -15.85 -13.82
C MET A 85 -33.22 -16.83 -13.90
N PRO A 86 -34.50 -16.44 -13.62
CA PRO A 86 -35.64 -17.36 -13.71
C PRO A 86 -35.88 -17.86 -15.14
N TYR A 87 -35.70 -16.99 -16.15
CA TYR A 87 -35.78 -17.39 -17.55
C TYR A 87 -34.71 -18.42 -17.91
N ALA A 88 -33.48 -18.20 -17.46
CA ALA A 88 -32.37 -19.12 -17.71
C ALA A 88 -32.58 -20.47 -17.03
N ALA A 89 -33.10 -20.48 -15.79
CA ALA A 89 -33.45 -21.70 -15.06
C ALA A 89 -34.48 -22.53 -15.83
N ALA A 90 -35.62 -21.93 -16.21
CA ALA A 90 -36.69 -22.62 -16.94
C ALA A 90 -36.23 -23.16 -18.31
N LYS A 91 -35.38 -22.41 -19.01
CA LYS A 91 -34.85 -22.81 -20.33
C LYS A 91 -33.85 -23.96 -20.22
N LEU A 92 -33.05 -23.99 -19.16
CA LEU A 92 -32.01 -25.00 -18.96
C LEU A 92 -32.54 -26.28 -18.30
N GLU A 93 -33.64 -26.22 -17.56
CA GLU A 93 -34.32 -27.40 -17.00
C GLU A 93 -34.68 -28.43 -18.09
N LYS A 94 -35.09 -27.95 -19.27
CA LYS A 94 -35.45 -28.79 -20.42
C LYS A 94 -34.27 -29.11 -21.35
N SER A 95 -33.05 -28.68 -21.00
CA SER A 95 -31.88 -28.74 -21.87
C SER A 95 -30.81 -29.70 -21.34
N ARG A 96 -30.16 -30.44 -22.24
CA ARG A 96 -28.95 -31.23 -21.94
C ARG A 96 -27.70 -30.37 -21.68
N HIS A 97 -27.76 -29.07 -21.99
CA HIS A 97 -26.63 -28.15 -21.88
C HIS A 97 -26.75 -27.31 -20.60
N LYS A 98 -25.61 -26.96 -19.98
CA LYS A 98 -25.56 -26.11 -18.77
C LYS A 98 -25.67 -24.60 -19.07
N SER A 99 -25.81 -24.23 -20.33
CA SER A 99 -25.82 -22.83 -20.79
C SER A 99 -26.36 -22.71 -22.22
N PHE A 100 -26.86 -21.53 -22.60
CA PHE A 100 -27.26 -21.18 -23.96
C PHE A 100 -26.64 -19.85 -24.41
N LYS A 101 -26.46 -19.68 -25.72
CA LYS A 101 -25.93 -18.45 -26.34
C LYS A 101 -27.07 -17.61 -26.92
N LEU A 102 -26.90 -16.29 -26.88
CA LEU A 102 -27.70 -15.27 -27.53
C LEU A 102 -26.75 -14.32 -28.29
N PRO A 103 -27.23 -13.49 -29.23
CA PRO A 103 -26.37 -12.57 -29.98
C PRO A 103 -25.49 -11.69 -29.10
N ASN A 104 -26.00 -11.23 -27.95
CA ASN A 104 -25.31 -10.31 -27.04
C ASN A 104 -24.60 -11.02 -25.87
N GLY A 105 -24.55 -12.35 -25.84
CA GLY A 105 -23.84 -13.04 -24.76
C GLY A 105 -24.27 -14.49 -24.51
N LYS A 106 -23.99 -14.97 -23.31
CA LYS A 106 -24.24 -16.36 -22.90
C LYS A 106 -24.76 -16.39 -21.47
N CYS A 107 -25.80 -17.18 -21.22
CA CYS A 107 -26.34 -17.38 -19.88
C CYS A 107 -26.27 -18.87 -19.50
N GLY A 108 -25.95 -19.17 -18.25
CA GLY A 108 -25.87 -20.53 -17.75
C GLY A 108 -25.44 -20.61 -16.30
N PHE A 109 -25.61 -21.79 -15.72
CA PHE A 109 -25.23 -22.06 -14.33
C PHE A 109 -23.91 -22.82 -14.29
N ARG A 110 -23.03 -22.43 -13.38
CA ARG A 110 -21.76 -23.11 -13.11
C ARG A 110 -21.76 -23.60 -11.68
N SER A 111 -21.30 -24.84 -11.46
CA SER A 111 -21.06 -25.34 -10.11
C SER A 111 -19.85 -24.61 -9.52
N VAL A 112 -20.02 -24.08 -8.31
CA VAL A 112 -18.95 -23.48 -7.52
C VAL A 112 -18.52 -24.51 -6.48
N PRO A 113 -17.22 -24.78 -6.28
CA PRO A 113 -16.76 -25.69 -5.26
C PRO A 113 -17.15 -25.18 -3.85
N PRO A 114 -17.32 -26.07 -2.86
CA PRO A 114 -17.66 -25.68 -1.50
C PRO A 114 -16.64 -24.70 -0.92
N LYS A 115 -17.13 -23.63 -0.29
CA LYS A 115 -16.30 -22.71 0.49
C LYS A 115 -16.04 -23.33 1.86
N PHE A 116 -14.79 -23.67 2.15
CA PHE A 116 -14.38 -24.12 3.48
C PHE A 116 -14.10 -22.91 4.37
N ILE A 117 -15.00 -22.64 5.32
CA ILE A 117 -14.78 -21.65 6.38
C ILE A 117 -13.97 -22.35 7.48
N ARG A 118 -12.78 -21.83 7.78
CA ARG A 118 -11.84 -22.43 8.74
C ARG A 118 -11.79 -21.59 10.01
N ASP A 119 -11.94 -22.26 11.15
CA ASP A 119 -11.62 -21.73 12.47
C ASP A 119 -10.19 -22.20 12.79
N GLU A 120 -9.23 -21.30 12.71
CA GLU A 120 -7.81 -21.64 12.78
C GLU A 120 -7.41 -22.28 14.12
N GLU A 121 -8.02 -21.87 15.23
CA GLU A 121 -7.70 -22.39 16.55
C GLU A 121 -8.17 -23.84 16.71
N LYS A 122 -9.40 -24.14 16.28
CA LYS A 122 -9.93 -25.51 16.32
C LYS A 122 -9.24 -26.40 15.29
N LEU A 123 -8.92 -25.85 14.13
CA LEU A 123 -8.21 -26.57 13.08
C LEU A 123 -6.78 -26.92 13.50
N LEU A 124 -6.08 -26.01 14.20
CA LEU A 124 -4.74 -26.26 14.73
C LEU A 124 -4.77 -27.37 15.78
N LYS A 125 -5.70 -27.31 16.76
CA LYS A 125 -5.85 -28.36 17.78
C LYS A 125 -6.15 -29.74 17.16
N PHE A 126 -7.04 -29.79 16.16
CA PHE A 126 -7.33 -31.02 15.43
C PHE A 126 -6.13 -31.51 14.61
N ALA A 127 -5.39 -30.60 13.98
CA ALA A 127 -4.19 -30.95 13.23
C ALA A 127 -3.10 -31.51 14.15
N GLU A 128 -2.89 -30.91 15.33
CA GLU A 128 -1.95 -31.40 16.34
C GLU A 128 -2.32 -32.80 16.87
N SER A 129 -3.61 -33.08 17.07
CA SER A 129 -4.07 -34.37 17.60
C SER A 129 -4.16 -35.48 16.55
N SER A 130 -4.62 -35.15 15.34
CA SER A 130 -5.08 -36.14 14.36
C SER A 130 -4.16 -36.27 13.15
N VAL A 131 -3.50 -35.18 12.74
CA VAL A 131 -2.65 -35.16 11.54
C VAL A 131 -1.45 -34.21 11.76
N PRO A 132 -0.50 -34.55 12.66
CA PRO A 132 0.57 -33.62 13.03
C PRO A 132 1.47 -33.23 11.85
N ASN A 133 1.52 -34.06 10.81
CA ASN A 133 2.29 -33.81 9.58
C ASN A 133 1.86 -32.56 8.79
N VAL A 134 0.66 -32.00 9.05
CA VAL A 134 0.20 -30.77 8.40
C VAL A 134 0.44 -29.50 9.24
N VAL A 135 0.95 -29.63 10.46
CA VAL A 135 1.28 -28.49 11.33
C VAL A 135 2.58 -27.85 10.88
N LYS A 136 2.50 -26.63 10.34
CA LYS A 136 3.66 -25.88 9.87
C LYS A 136 4.27 -25.06 11.01
N VAL A 137 5.41 -25.50 11.52
CA VAL A 137 6.19 -24.72 12.49
C VAL A 137 7.12 -23.75 11.75
N LYS A 138 6.83 -22.44 11.83
CA LYS A 138 7.71 -21.40 11.30
C LYS A 138 8.71 -20.99 12.39
N LYS A 139 9.92 -21.55 12.35
CA LYS A 139 11.03 -21.08 13.18
C LYS A 139 11.67 -19.87 12.50
N SER A 140 11.65 -18.72 13.15
CA SER A 140 12.40 -17.53 12.72
C SER A 140 13.32 -17.09 13.83
N VAL A 141 14.49 -16.59 13.45
CA VAL A 141 15.44 -15.98 14.39
C VAL A 141 14.83 -14.67 14.89
N ASP A 142 14.81 -14.48 16.20
CA ASP A 142 14.54 -13.17 16.78
C ASP A 142 15.77 -12.28 16.57
N TRP A 143 15.75 -11.55 15.46
CA TRP A 143 16.84 -10.65 15.08
C TRP A 143 17.03 -9.51 16.10
N ALA A 144 15.97 -9.05 16.75
CA ALA A 144 16.07 -7.96 17.74
C ALA A 144 16.80 -8.40 19.00
N ALA A 145 16.57 -9.64 19.45
CA ALA A 145 17.32 -10.25 20.55
C ALA A 145 18.77 -10.55 20.13
N LEU A 146 18.98 -11.16 18.96
CA LEU A 146 20.31 -11.50 18.46
C LEU A 146 21.20 -10.26 18.28
N LYS A 147 20.66 -9.16 17.74
CA LYS A 147 21.40 -7.91 17.52
C LYS A 147 21.93 -7.28 18.80
N LYS A 148 21.29 -7.49 19.96
CA LYS A 148 21.77 -6.98 21.26
C LYS A 148 22.97 -7.76 21.81
N LEU A 149 23.12 -9.01 21.39
CA LEU A 149 24.17 -9.94 21.83
C LEU A 149 25.38 -9.93 20.91
N VAL A 150 25.36 -9.12 19.86
CA VAL A 150 26.38 -9.09 18.82
C VAL A 150 27.06 -7.73 18.78
N GLU A 151 28.38 -7.74 18.85
CA GLU A 151 29.22 -6.57 18.61
C GLU A 151 29.86 -6.59 17.23
N ASN A 152 30.22 -5.42 16.73
CA ASN A 152 31.01 -5.28 15.52
C ASN A 152 32.50 -5.34 15.88
N ASN A 153 33.19 -6.38 15.40
CA ASN A 153 34.64 -6.48 15.49
C ASN A 153 35.23 -6.60 14.08
N ASN A 154 35.83 -5.51 13.59
CA ASN A 154 36.47 -5.43 12.27
C ASN A 154 35.60 -5.92 11.08
N GLY A 155 34.32 -5.54 11.04
CA GLY A 155 33.42 -5.88 9.93
C GLY A 155 32.79 -7.27 10.03
N LYS A 156 32.96 -7.93 11.17
CA LYS A 156 32.31 -9.20 11.51
C LYS A 156 31.41 -9.01 12.74
N ALA A 157 30.25 -9.66 12.69
CA ALA A 157 29.36 -9.79 13.83
C ALA A 157 29.90 -10.86 14.77
N VAL A 158 30.25 -10.49 16.01
CA VAL A 158 30.79 -11.39 17.03
C VAL A 158 29.86 -11.40 18.24
N MET A 159 29.55 -12.57 18.79
CA MET A 159 28.78 -12.67 20.03
C MET A 159 29.59 -12.15 21.23
N ILE A 160 28.97 -11.28 22.03
CA ILE A 160 29.60 -10.61 23.19
C ILE A 160 30.03 -11.61 24.28
N GLU A 161 29.24 -12.67 24.49
CA GLU A 161 29.50 -13.63 25.58
C GLU A 161 30.47 -14.75 25.20
N THR A 162 30.45 -15.22 23.95
CA THR A 162 31.22 -16.40 23.51
C THR A 162 32.41 -16.05 22.63
N GLY A 163 32.46 -14.83 22.08
CA GLY A 163 33.47 -14.46 21.08
C GLY A 163 33.29 -15.18 19.74
N GLU A 164 32.19 -15.90 19.53
CA GLU A 164 31.92 -16.64 18.29
C GLU A 164 31.46 -15.69 17.18
N ILE A 165 31.98 -15.91 15.97
CA ILE A 165 31.56 -15.17 14.78
C ILE A 165 30.17 -15.66 14.37
N VAL A 166 29.20 -14.75 14.26
CA VAL A 166 27.86 -15.07 13.77
C VAL A 166 27.90 -15.21 12.26
N ASP A 167 27.86 -16.47 11.80
CA ASP A 167 27.76 -16.78 10.38
C ASP A 167 26.43 -16.26 9.79
N GLY A 168 26.48 -15.68 8.59
CA GLY A 168 25.32 -15.08 7.92
C GLY A 168 25.05 -13.59 8.20
N VAL A 169 25.86 -12.89 9.01
CA VAL A 169 25.74 -11.43 9.24
C VAL A 169 26.94 -10.69 8.66
N LYS A 170 26.72 -9.89 7.61
CA LYS A 170 27.71 -8.97 7.06
C LYS A 170 27.56 -7.61 7.74
N VAL A 171 28.62 -7.13 8.39
CA VAL A 171 28.62 -5.81 9.04
C VAL A 171 29.30 -4.80 8.14
N GLU A 172 28.51 -3.90 7.56
CA GLU A 172 29.02 -2.75 6.80
C GLU A 172 28.95 -1.51 7.69
N VAL A 173 30.11 -0.91 7.96
CA VAL A 173 30.20 0.37 8.68
C VAL A 173 29.73 1.47 7.74
N GLN A 174 28.56 2.04 8.02
CA GLN A 174 28.04 3.16 7.25
C GLN A 174 28.62 4.49 7.77
N PRO A 175 28.94 5.44 6.88
CA PRO A 175 29.36 6.77 7.30
C PRO A 175 28.24 7.48 8.06
N PRO A 176 28.56 8.49 8.88
CA PRO A 176 27.56 9.29 9.57
C PRO A 176 26.57 9.88 8.55
N LYS A 177 25.26 9.69 8.81
CA LYS A 177 24.18 10.21 7.98
C LYS A 177 23.88 11.65 8.39
N PHE A 178 23.93 12.57 7.44
CA PHE A 178 23.43 13.93 7.65
C PHE A 178 21.91 13.91 7.85
N TYR A 179 21.44 14.68 8.83
CA TYR A 179 20.02 14.84 9.13
C TYR A 179 19.72 16.31 9.39
N VAL A 180 18.50 16.73 9.05
CA VAL A 180 17.96 18.05 9.35
C VAL A 180 16.62 17.83 10.01
N GLU A 181 16.45 18.40 11.20
CA GLU A 181 15.19 18.42 11.92
C GLU A 181 14.76 19.87 12.05
N VAL A 182 13.59 20.19 11.48
CA VAL A 182 12.93 21.48 11.65
C VAL A 182 11.82 21.31 12.68
N ASN A 183 11.70 22.26 13.61
CA ASN A 183 10.62 22.26 14.58
C ASN A 183 9.29 22.43 13.84
N LYS A 184 8.30 21.58 14.16
CA LYS A 184 6.92 21.74 13.67
C LYS A 184 6.32 23.03 14.20
#